data_AF-A0A1F1TGF3-F1
#
_entry.id   AF-A0A1F1TGF3-F1
#
_cell.length_a   1.000
_cell.length_b   1.000
_cell.length_c   1.000
_cell.angle_alpha   90.00
_cell.angle_beta   90.00
_cell.angle_gamma   90.00
#
_symmetry.space_group_name_H-M   'P 1'
#
loop_
_entity.id
_entity.type
_entity.pdbx_description
1 polymer ?
#
loop_
_entity_poly.entity_id
_entity_poly.type
_entity_poly.pdbx_seq_one_letter_code
_entity_poly.pdbx_strand_id
1 'polypeptide(L)'
;MLTAGPTPYVDTETWDFAILDETGTEHHWNWEQFLALGAEDITVDIHCVTHWSKLDMAWRGVSLDKLFENVETSHDYVMAHSYGGYTTNVPLEDLLDGKAWIATEAEGAPLDAEHGGPARLLIPHLYFWKSAKWVRALTMMPTNDPGFWEQSGYHIYGDPWKEERYW
;
A
#
# COMPACT_ATOMS: atom_id res chain seq x y z
N MET A 1 11.78 9.58 -3.41
CA MET A 1 10.99 8.34 -3.25
C MET A 1 11.29 7.43 -4.43
N LEU A 2 11.38 6.11 -4.26
CA LEU A 2 11.59 5.20 -5.39
C LEU A 2 10.30 5.13 -6.21
N THR A 3 10.44 5.20 -7.53
CA THR A 3 9.37 4.97 -8.49
C THR A 3 9.88 3.95 -9.49
N ALA A 4 9.15 2.86 -9.70
CA ALA A 4 9.43 1.91 -10.76
C ALA A 4 8.67 2.35 -12.02
N GLY A 5 9.33 3.10 -12.91
CA GLY A 5 8.75 3.50 -14.19
C GLY A 5 8.16 4.93 -14.25
N PRO A 6 7.49 5.30 -15.35
CA PRO A 6 6.88 6.61 -15.52
C PRO A 6 5.69 6.78 -14.56
N THR A 7 5.40 8.02 -14.17
CA THR A 7 4.21 8.38 -13.38
C THR A 7 2.95 8.09 -14.19
N PRO A 8 2.11 7.09 -13.83
CA PRO A 8 0.81 6.91 -14.45
C PRO A 8 -0.13 8.04 -14.05
N TYR A 9 -1.01 8.42 -14.96
CA TYR A 9 -2.21 9.17 -14.64
C TYR A 9 -3.36 8.18 -14.50
N VAL A 10 -3.93 8.09 -13.30
CA VAL A 10 -5.03 7.15 -13.01
C VAL A 10 -6.28 7.97 -12.73
N ASP A 11 -7.27 7.83 -13.61
CA ASP A 11 -8.53 8.54 -13.50
C ASP A 11 -9.44 7.86 -12.48
N THR A 12 -9.99 8.63 -11.54
CA THR A 12 -10.93 8.15 -10.51
C THR A 12 -12.20 7.53 -11.11
N GLU A 13 -12.61 7.90 -12.32
CA GLU A 13 -13.76 7.29 -13.00
C GLU A 13 -13.50 5.84 -13.42
N THR A 14 -12.23 5.49 -13.65
CA THR A 14 -11.79 4.14 -14.06
C THR A 14 -11.01 3.41 -12.98
N TRP A 15 -10.82 4.06 -11.83
CA TRP A 15 -10.09 3.48 -10.72
C TRP A 15 -10.92 2.35 -10.10
N ASP A 16 -10.25 1.24 -9.88
CA ASP A 16 -10.80 0.04 -9.27
C ASP A 16 -9.74 -0.56 -8.36
N PHE A 17 -10.14 -0.86 -7.13
CA PHE A 17 -9.30 -1.55 -6.17
C PHE A 17 -9.86 -2.93 -5.89
N ALA A 18 -9.00 -3.94 -5.96
CA ALA A 18 -9.39 -5.33 -5.76
C ALA A 18 -8.60 -6.01 -4.63
N ILE A 19 -9.24 -6.90 -3.91
CA ILE A 19 -8.57 -7.91 -3.08
C ILE A 19 -8.89 -9.28 -3.68
N LEU A 20 -7.85 -10.02 -4.08
CA LEU A 20 -7.95 -11.37 -4.61
C LEU A 20 -7.57 -12.37 -3.52
N ASP A 21 -8.53 -13.21 -3.13
CA ASP A 21 -8.34 -14.25 -2.13
C ASP A 21 -7.78 -15.57 -2.72
N GLU A 22 -7.51 -16.56 -1.87
CA GLU A 22 -7.01 -17.86 -2.30
C GLU A 22 -8.01 -18.71 -3.10
N THR A 23 -9.30 -18.39 -3.04
CA THR A 23 -10.37 -19.11 -3.74
C THR A 23 -10.52 -18.64 -5.18
N GLY A 24 -9.89 -17.53 -5.54
CA GLY A 24 -10.06 -16.84 -6.81
C GLY A 24 -11.21 -15.82 -6.79
N THR A 25 -11.76 -15.51 -5.62
CA THR A 25 -12.79 -14.48 -5.47
C THR A 25 -12.12 -13.12 -5.42
N GLU A 26 -12.62 -12.20 -6.25
CA GLU A 26 -12.17 -10.82 -6.27
C GLU A 26 -13.22 -9.92 -5.59
N HIS A 27 -12.79 -9.21 -4.55
CA HIS A 27 -13.58 -8.20 -3.86
C HIS A 27 -13.19 -6.84 -4.43
N HIS A 28 -14.14 -6.13 -5.04
CA HIS A 28 -13.87 -4.88 -5.74
C HIS A 28 -14.55 -3.68 -5.12
N TRP A 29 -13.86 -2.55 -5.18
CA TRP A 29 -14.41 -1.24 -4.88
C TRP A 29 -14.01 -0.27 -5.98
N ASN A 30 -15.01 0.30 -6.63
CA ASN A 30 -14.79 1.51 -7.43
C ASN A 30 -14.55 2.72 -6.50
N TRP A 31 -14.20 3.87 -7.08
CA TRP A 31 -13.85 5.06 -6.31
C TRP A 31 -14.94 5.51 -5.32
N GLU A 32 -16.21 5.52 -5.74
CA GLU A 32 -17.33 5.93 -4.88
C GLU A 32 -17.56 4.95 -3.72
N GLN A 33 -17.55 3.64 -4.01
CA GLN A 33 -17.69 2.58 -3.02
C GLN A 33 -16.54 2.61 -2.00
N PHE A 34 -15.32 2.82 -2.48
CA PHE A 34 -14.14 2.92 -1.63
C PHE A 34 -14.24 4.10 -0.67
N LEU A 35 -14.61 5.29 -1.16
CA LEU A 35 -14.79 6.47 -0.29
C LEU A 35 -15.95 6.28 0.71
N ALA A 36 -17.00 5.54 0.33
CA ALA A 36 -18.13 5.24 1.19
C ALA A 36 -17.78 4.34 2.40
N LEU A 37 -16.64 3.62 2.37
CA LEU A 37 -16.12 2.89 3.53
C LEU A 37 -15.72 3.82 4.69
N GLY A 38 -15.50 5.10 4.39
CA GLY A 38 -15.18 6.13 5.37
C GLY A 38 -13.69 6.25 5.62
N ALA A 39 -13.12 7.37 5.15
CA ALA A 39 -11.74 7.72 5.38
C ALA A 39 -11.50 8.31 6.78
N GLU A 40 -10.30 8.07 7.30
CA GLU A 40 -9.84 8.51 8.62
C GLU A 40 -8.63 9.44 8.48
N ASP A 41 -8.50 10.37 9.43
CA ASP A 41 -7.32 11.24 9.53
C ASP A 41 -6.24 10.53 10.35
N ILE A 42 -5.04 10.41 9.78
CA ILE A 42 -3.92 9.65 10.32
C ILE A 42 -2.71 10.58 10.38
N THR A 43 -1.95 10.57 11.48
CA THR A 43 -0.69 11.32 11.59
C THR A 43 0.40 10.36 11.98
N VAL A 44 1.37 10.18 11.07
CA VAL A 44 2.40 9.14 11.18
C VAL A 44 3.71 9.58 10.54
N ASP A 45 4.80 8.98 10.99
CA ASP A 45 6.11 9.15 10.38
C ASP A 45 6.22 8.28 9.12
N ILE A 46 7.00 8.75 8.15
CA ILE A 46 7.42 7.93 7.01
C ILE A 46 8.94 7.91 6.91
N HIS A 47 9.51 6.73 6.67
CA HIS A 47 10.94 6.51 6.59
C HIS A 47 11.33 6.00 5.21
N CYS A 48 12.19 6.75 4.50
CA CYS A 48 12.66 6.34 3.19
C CYS A 48 14.03 5.65 3.28
N VAL A 49 14.17 4.59 2.51
CA VAL A 49 15.44 3.85 2.32
C VAL A 49 16.59 4.73 1.83
N THR A 50 16.31 5.91 1.26
CA THR A 50 17.32 6.89 0.88
C THR A 50 17.67 7.88 2.01
N HIS A 51 17.56 7.46 3.28
CA HIS A 51 18.02 8.19 4.48
C HIS A 51 17.30 9.52 4.77
N TRP A 52 16.05 9.66 4.40
CA TRP A 52 15.22 10.76 4.88
C TRP A 52 13.97 10.24 5.56
N SER A 53 13.52 10.98 6.56
CA SER A 53 12.26 10.76 7.26
C SER A 53 11.42 12.02 7.17
N LYS A 54 10.11 11.88 7.08
CA LYS A 54 9.17 12.96 7.34
C LYS A 54 8.35 12.58 8.55
N LEU A 55 8.45 13.39 9.60
CA LEU A 55 7.79 13.13 10.88
C LEU A 55 6.44 13.82 10.92
N ASP A 56 5.51 13.27 11.71
CA ASP A 56 4.18 13.83 11.97
C ASP A 56 3.42 14.20 10.68
N MET A 57 3.55 13.39 9.63
CA MET A 57 2.91 13.66 8.35
C MET A 57 1.41 13.35 8.44
N ALA A 58 0.58 14.30 8.03
CA ALA A 58 -0.86 14.13 8.02
C ALA A 58 -1.30 13.39 6.75
N TRP A 59 -2.17 12.40 6.91
CA TRP A 59 -2.73 11.57 5.85
C TRP A 59 -4.24 11.43 6.03
N ARG A 60 -4.93 11.17 4.92
CA ARG A 60 -6.32 10.73 4.94
C ARG A 60 -6.50 9.51 4.05
N GLY A 61 -7.15 8.47 4.57
CA GLY A 61 -7.28 7.20 3.86
C GLY A 61 -8.27 6.23 4.51
N VAL A 62 -8.59 5.16 3.79
CA VAL A 62 -9.44 4.07 4.27
C VAL A 62 -8.56 3.01 4.92
N SER A 63 -8.89 2.58 6.14
CA SER A 63 -8.16 1.50 6.82
C SER A 63 -8.30 0.20 6.03
N LEU A 64 -7.21 -0.58 5.94
CA LEU A 64 -7.29 -1.92 5.39
C LEU A 64 -8.21 -2.83 6.22
N ASP A 65 -8.37 -2.59 7.51
CA ASP A 65 -9.33 -3.35 8.35
C ASP A 65 -10.76 -3.31 7.78
N LYS A 66 -11.17 -2.16 7.21
CA LYS A 66 -12.50 -2.01 6.60
C LYS A 66 -12.62 -2.73 5.27
N LEU A 67 -11.54 -2.74 4.49
CA LEU A 67 -11.50 -3.46 3.21
C LEU A 67 -11.50 -4.98 3.43
N PHE A 68 -10.85 -5.44 4.50
CA PHE A 68 -10.79 -6.86 4.88
C PHE A 68 -11.97 -7.34 5.73
N GLU A 69 -12.93 -6.48 6.11
CA GLU A 69 -14.07 -6.85 6.96
C GLU A 69 -14.87 -8.05 6.42
N ASN A 70 -14.95 -8.18 5.09
CA ASN A 70 -15.66 -9.28 4.41
C ASN A 70 -14.73 -10.16 3.55
N VAL A 71 -13.42 -10.13 3.82
CA VAL A 71 -12.42 -10.94 3.13
C VAL A 71 -11.88 -11.96 4.14
N GLU A 72 -12.24 -13.23 3.96
CA GLU A 72 -11.69 -14.32 4.75
C GLU A 72 -10.50 -14.92 4.01
N THR A 73 -9.39 -15.13 4.71
CA THR A 73 -8.19 -15.72 4.11
C THR A 73 -7.38 -16.52 5.12
N SER A 74 -6.80 -17.61 4.64
CA SER A 74 -5.85 -18.47 5.36
C SER A 74 -4.39 -18.16 5.03
N HIS A 75 -4.16 -17.18 4.15
CA HIS A 75 -2.83 -16.75 3.72
C HIS A 75 -2.25 -15.66 4.63
N ASP A 76 -0.95 -15.77 4.92
CA ASP A 76 -0.25 -14.86 5.83
C ASP A 76 0.44 -13.68 5.12
N TYR A 77 0.45 -13.66 3.78
CA TYR A 77 1.16 -12.66 2.99
C TYR A 77 0.27 -12.06 1.90
N VAL A 78 0.63 -10.84 1.50
CA VAL A 78 -0.06 -10.09 0.47
C VAL A 78 0.94 -9.54 -0.54
N MET A 79 0.63 -9.69 -1.82
CA MET A 79 1.29 -8.93 -2.88
C MET A 79 0.45 -7.68 -3.18
N ALA A 80 1.02 -6.51 -2.94
CA ALA A 80 0.43 -5.25 -3.39
C ALA A 80 0.81 -5.01 -4.85
N HIS A 81 -0.17 -4.64 -5.66
CA HIS A 81 -0.01 -4.34 -7.08
C HIS A 81 -0.36 -2.88 -7.37
N SER A 82 0.46 -2.25 -8.19
CA SER A 82 0.27 -0.88 -8.67
C SER A 82 -0.14 -0.82 -10.14
N TYR A 83 -0.82 0.26 -10.51
CA TYR A 83 -0.79 0.74 -11.90
C TYR A 83 0.67 1.04 -12.29
N GLY A 84 1.07 0.62 -13.49
CA GLY A 84 2.48 0.68 -13.93
C GLY A 84 3.31 -0.56 -13.59
N GLY A 85 2.73 -1.58 -12.95
CA GLY A 85 3.35 -2.90 -12.80
C GLY A 85 4.30 -3.05 -11.62
N TYR A 86 4.44 -2.03 -10.78
CA TYR A 86 5.17 -2.15 -9.52
C TYR A 86 4.44 -3.12 -8.57
N THR A 87 5.23 -3.92 -7.85
CA THR A 87 4.72 -4.85 -6.84
C THR A 87 5.61 -4.84 -5.59
N THR A 88 5.01 -5.12 -4.44
CA THR A 88 5.75 -5.31 -3.18
C THR A 88 4.98 -6.27 -2.28
N ASN A 89 5.72 -7.16 -1.61
CA ASN A 89 5.19 -8.15 -0.70
C ASN A 89 5.15 -7.61 0.73
N VAL A 90 4.09 -7.92 1.47
CA VAL A 90 3.90 -7.49 2.85
C VAL A 90 3.24 -8.62 3.65
N PRO A 91 3.67 -8.91 4.89
CA PRO A 91 2.90 -9.77 5.80
C PRO A 91 1.51 -9.20 6.06
N LEU A 92 0.49 -10.04 6.08
CA LEU A 92 -0.89 -9.62 6.34
C LEU A 92 -1.01 -8.98 7.74
N GLU A 93 -0.26 -9.48 8.72
CA GLU A 93 -0.21 -8.92 10.07
C GLU A 93 0.29 -7.47 10.15
N ASP A 94 1.00 -6.99 9.12
CA ASP A 94 1.46 -5.59 9.02
C ASP A 94 0.46 -4.69 8.29
N LEU A 95 -0.59 -5.29 7.70
CA LEU A 95 -1.64 -4.57 6.99
C LEU A 95 -2.89 -4.37 7.85
N LEU A 96 -3.16 -5.30 8.77
CA LEU A 96 -4.34 -5.30 9.63
C LEU A 96 -4.03 -4.75 11.03
N ASP A 97 -5.06 -4.65 11.87
CA ASP A 97 -5.03 -4.16 13.24
C ASP A 97 -4.63 -2.68 13.35
N GLY A 98 -5.15 -1.85 12.44
CA GLY A 98 -4.93 -0.39 12.44
C GLY A 98 -3.51 0.02 12.07
N LYS A 99 -2.80 -0.81 11.29
CA LYS A 99 -1.41 -0.57 10.90
C LYS A 99 -1.24 -0.01 9.48
N ALA A 100 -2.22 -0.17 8.60
CA ALA A 100 -2.11 0.26 7.22
C ALA A 100 -3.42 0.79 6.61
N TRP A 101 -3.26 1.62 5.58
CA TRP A 101 -4.34 2.32 4.90
C TRP A 101 -4.12 2.38 3.39
N ILE A 102 -5.22 2.55 2.65
CA ILE A 102 -5.19 3.09 1.31
C ILE A 102 -5.44 4.60 1.42
N ALA A 103 -4.38 5.38 1.29
CA ALA A 103 -4.40 6.84 1.42
C ALA A 103 -4.73 7.52 0.11
N THR A 104 -5.57 8.57 0.18
CA THR A 104 -6.00 9.41 -0.95
C THR A 104 -5.58 10.86 -0.80
N GLU A 105 -5.26 11.30 0.42
CA GLU A 105 -4.79 12.65 0.71
C GLU A 105 -3.55 12.62 1.62
N ALA A 106 -2.73 13.66 1.48
CA ALA A 106 -1.61 13.93 2.36
C ALA A 106 -1.48 15.44 2.59
N GLU A 107 -1.14 15.84 3.81
CA GLU A 107 -0.90 17.24 4.19
C GLU A 107 -2.09 18.18 3.85
N GLY A 108 -3.31 17.65 3.98
CA GLY A 108 -4.55 18.39 3.73
C GLY A 108 -4.89 18.62 2.26
N ALA A 109 -4.22 17.90 1.33
CA ALA A 109 -4.52 17.96 -0.09
C ALA A 109 -4.62 16.54 -0.71
N PRO A 110 -5.44 16.36 -1.77
CA PRO A 110 -5.44 15.13 -2.55
C PRO A 110 -4.03 14.78 -3.04
N LEU A 111 -3.71 13.49 -3.05
CA LEU A 111 -2.44 13.01 -3.58
C LEU A 111 -2.33 13.39 -5.06
N ASP A 112 -1.26 14.10 -5.42
CA ASP A 112 -0.91 14.26 -6.81
C ASP A 112 -0.39 12.94 -7.41
N ALA A 113 -0.35 12.88 -8.74
CA ALA A 113 0.11 11.68 -9.43
C ALA A 113 1.55 11.29 -9.04
N GLU A 114 2.47 12.25 -8.82
CA GLU A 114 3.87 11.96 -8.46
C GLU A 114 4.01 11.27 -7.10
N HIS A 115 3.11 11.59 -6.17
CA HIS A 115 3.03 11.04 -4.82
C HIS A 115 2.14 9.80 -4.71
N GLY A 116 1.59 9.32 -5.82
CA GLY A 116 0.84 8.07 -5.90
C GLY A 116 -0.67 8.25 -6.04
N GLY A 117 -1.14 9.45 -6.35
CA GLY A 117 -2.55 9.74 -6.56
C GLY A 117 -3.16 8.95 -7.72
N PRO A 118 -4.45 8.58 -7.63
CA PRO A 118 -5.41 9.04 -6.63
C PRO A 118 -5.38 8.23 -5.32
N ALA A 119 -4.74 7.06 -5.31
CA ALA A 119 -4.66 6.19 -4.13
C ALA A 119 -3.33 5.46 -4.03
N ARG A 120 -2.80 5.35 -2.80
CA ARG A 120 -1.59 4.59 -2.49
C ARG A 120 -1.74 3.77 -1.22
N LEU A 121 -0.96 2.71 -1.12
CA LEU A 121 -0.77 1.99 0.14
C LEU A 121 0.11 2.82 1.08
N LEU A 122 -0.25 2.83 2.36
CA LEU A 122 0.47 3.48 3.46
C LEU A 122 0.69 2.46 4.59
N ILE A 123 1.95 2.13 4.86
CA ILE A 123 2.39 1.26 5.96
C ILE A 123 3.49 2.03 6.71
N PRO A 124 3.18 2.70 7.82
CA PRO A 124 4.10 3.67 8.42
C PRO A 124 5.33 3.07 9.09
N HIS A 125 5.18 1.86 9.66
CA HIS A 125 6.23 1.21 10.43
C HIS A 125 7.26 0.46 9.58
N LEU A 126 7.03 0.33 8.27
CA LEU A 126 7.99 -0.23 7.32
C LEU A 126 8.62 0.87 6.47
N TYR A 127 9.76 0.57 5.84
CA TYR A 127 10.33 1.48 4.88
C TYR A 127 9.36 1.77 3.73
N PHE A 128 9.35 3.03 3.30
CA PHE A 128 8.33 3.60 2.45
C PHE A 128 8.25 3.02 1.01
N TRP A 129 9.16 2.12 0.61
CA TRP A 129 8.99 1.38 -0.65
C TRP A 129 7.88 0.33 -0.54
N LYS A 130 7.60 -0.19 0.66
CA LYS A 130 6.46 -1.08 0.94
C LYS A 130 5.12 -0.38 0.77
N SER A 131 5.10 0.95 0.99
CA SER A 131 3.94 1.82 0.75
C SER A 131 3.76 2.10 -0.75
N ALA A 132 3.26 1.11 -1.49
CA ALA A 132 3.13 1.16 -2.96
C ALA A 132 2.27 2.34 -3.46
N LYS A 133 2.79 3.08 -4.45
CA LYS A 133 2.06 4.14 -5.16
C LYS A 133 1.07 3.58 -6.18
N TRP A 134 0.00 4.32 -6.49
CA TRP A 134 -0.99 3.93 -7.51
C TRP A 134 -1.53 2.52 -7.29
N VAL A 135 -1.88 2.21 -6.04
CA VAL A 135 -2.31 0.86 -5.67
C VAL A 135 -3.61 0.52 -6.37
N ARG A 136 -3.70 -0.71 -6.89
CA ARG A 136 -4.87 -1.22 -7.61
C ARG A 136 -5.36 -2.56 -7.10
N ALA A 137 -4.50 -3.36 -6.48
CA ALA A 137 -4.93 -4.66 -5.97
C ALA A 137 -4.03 -5.18 -4.86
N LEU A 138 -4.59 -6.03 -4.03
CA LEU A 138 -3.89 -6.88 -3.07
C LEU A 138 -4.22 -8.34 -3.41
N THR A 139 -3.19 -9.17 -3.58
CA THR A 139 -3.35 -10.61 -3.83
C THR A 139 -2.86 -11.39 -2.64
N MET A 140 -3.70 -12.24 -2.07
CA MET A 140 -3.34 -13.12 -0.97
C MET A 140 -2.34 -14.19 -1.42
N MET A 141 -1.30 -14.44 -0.62
CA MET A 141 -0.24 -15.41 -0.93
C MET A 141 0.08 -16.34 0.25
N PRO A 142 0.29 -17.64 0.00
CA PRO A 142 0.65 -18.60 1.06
C PRO A 142 2.10 -18.43 1.52
N THR A 143 2.95 -17.83 0.69
CA THR A 143 4.38 -17.64 0.93
C THR A 143 4.77 -16.19 0.70
N ASN A 144 5.84 -15.77 1.36
CA ASN A 144 6.37 -14.42 1.23
C ASN A 144 7.18 -14.26 -0.06
N ASP A 145 6.51 -14.32 -1.21
CA ASP A 145 7.18 -14.22 -2.51
C ASP A 145 7.62 -12.77 -2.76
N PRO A 146 8.86 -12.53 -3.22
CA PRO A 146 9.41 -11.18 -3.30
C PRO A 146 8.76 -10.33 -4.41
N GLY A 147 8.48 -9.07 -4.10
CA GLY A 147 8.06 -8.05 -5.07
C GLY A 147 9.22 -7.48 -5.91
N PHE A 148 9.00 -6.30 -6.48
CA PHE A 148 9.92 -5.69 -7.45
C PHE A 148 11.29 -5.34 -6.86
N TRP A 149 11.31 -4.58 -5.75
CA TRP A 149 12.58 -4.16 -5.14
C TRP A 149 13.24 -5.30 -4.38
N GLU A 150 12.44 -6.21 -3.83
CA GLU A 150 12.92 -7.36 -3.07
C GLU A 150 13.67 -8.34 -3.97
N GLN A 151 13.20 -8.53 -5.21
CA GLN A 151 13.95 -9.25 -6.26
C GLN A 151 15.22 -8.51 -6.71
N SER A 152 15.29 -7.19 -6.47
CA SER A 152 16.41 -6.32 -6.85
C SER A 152 17.41 -6.06 -5.72
N GLY A 153 17.36 -6.84 -4.63
CA GLY A 153 18.33 -6.78 -3.54
C GLY A 153 17.90 -5.95 -2.31
N TYR A 154 16.68 -5.45 -2.28
CA TYR A 154 16.12 -4.82 -1.07
C TYR A 154 15.59 -5.87 -0.10
N HIS A 155 15.65 -5.56 1.20
CA HIS A 155 15.24 -6.51 2.23
C HIS A 155 13.76 -6.90 2.11
N ILE A 156 13.45 -8.16 2.43
CA ILE A 156 12.09 -8.72 2.26
C ILE A 156 11.05 -8.09 3.19
N TYR A 157 11.44 -7.72 4.40
CA TYR A 157 10.57 -7.13 5.41
C TYR A 157 10.65 -5.59 5.39
N GLY A 158 11.81 -5.03 5.75
CA GLY A 158 12.09 -3.61 5.52
C GLY A 158 11.82 -2.75 6.75
N ASP A 159 12.22 -3.22 7.93
CA ASP A 159 12.13 -2.50 9.19
C ASP A 159 13.14 -1.33 9.24
N PRO A 160 12.68 -0.06 9.37
CA PRO A 160 13.57 1.09 9.44
C PRO A 160 14.43 1.13 10.71
N TRP A 161 13.95 0.56 11.82
CA TRP A 161 14.66 0.56 13.10
C TRP A 161 15.72 -0.52 13.22
N LYS A 162 15.57 -1.62 12.46
CA LYS A 162 16.60 -2.66 12.31
C LYS A 162 17.56 -2.40 11.14
N GLU A 163 17.41 -1.27 10.45
CA GLU A 163 18.20 -0.91 9.26
C GLU A 163 18.14 -1.95 8.13
N GLU A 164 17.00 -2.64 7.99
CA GLU A 164 16.78 -3.68 7.00
C GLU A 164 16.58 -3.09 5.60
N ARG A 165 17.63 -2.54 4.98
CA ARG A 165 17.55 -1.90 3.66
C ARG A 165 17.79 -2.89 2.52
N TYR A 166 18.74 -3.80 2.72
CA TYR A 166 19.23 -4.76 1.74
C TYR A 166 19.39 -6.14 2.39
N TRP A 167 19.56 -7.18 1.57
CA TRP A 167 19.92 -8.53 2.02
C TRP A 167 21.38 -8.65 2.47
#